data_AF-A0A3B9VQ43-F1
#
_entry.id   AF-A0A3B9VQ43-F1
#
_cell.length_a   1.000
_cell.length_b   1.000
_cell.length_c   1.000
_cell.angle_alpha   90.00
_cell.angle_beta   90.00
_cell.angle_gamma   90.00
#
_symmetry.space_group_name_H-M   'P 1'
#
loop_
_entity.id
_entity.type
_entity.pdbx_description
1 polymer ?
#
loop_
_entity_poly.entity_id
_entity_poly.type
_entity_poly.pdbx_seq_one_letter_code
_entity_poly.pdbx_strand_id
1 'polypeptide(L)'
;MDWHQIDRFLMGEAWAGSLIQQHVAELCDVIGPRWGGSPEDRQAAEYIRDQMKQSGLDRAEIEPFTIDTWDHAAVSITLVESGRAIASLPFLRCKPIDIAAPLIDAGYATTHEIESLGDTINGAVVLAAISPEPFTAAEPFTRRLSYLTDAGAACVIAVEPKTGGRMEYSSSDEWLNLGPRGDVVAVVKTSSEDGAYLQRSAGENPIIRVSVDARFFESEAHNTVAELTGTTHPERHLILAGHHDTVLGAPGGNDNASGTIGVMETARVMTALARELGVRPGMSIRFATWSGEEQRLQGARAYVARHYIEDALEQELKPLLNVNLDELSTGHMKGVVLHFPHLREFVQEQLDTMNDGLKCHVLDHMDAHSDHFPFAEAAIESSILWRWRFWGRHEDANFHHEQWDAANKLNTRELKEYAGQLARLLLRLSYIPPDEWPENPLSVSDVQKMIDRDAGKSHPVFH
;
A
#
# COMPACT_ATOMS: atom_id res chain seq x y z
N MET A 1 -4.39 -32.93 15.27
CA MET A 1 -3.26 -32.20 15.87
C MET A 1 -3.65 -31.71 17.26
N ASP A 2 -2.71 -31.58 18.19
CA ASP A 2 -2.97 -30.92 19.48
C ASP A 2 -2.95 -29.40 19.29
N TRP A 3 -4.10 -28.84 18.91
CA TRP A 3 -4.23 -27.41 18.64
C TRP A 3 -3.98 -26.53 19.85
N HIS A 4 -4.25 -27.02 21.07
CA HIS A 4 -3.99 -26.25 22.28
C HIS A 4 -2.48 -26.09 22.53
N GLN A 5 -1.70 -27.16 22.33
CA GLN A 5 -0.24 -27.08 22.39
C GLN A 5 0.32 -26.17 21.29
N ILE A 6 -0.15 -26.34 20.05
CA ILE A 6 0.31 -25.59 18.89
C ILE A 6 0.00 -24.09 19.03
N ASP A 7 -1.22 -23.72 19.38
CA ASP A 7 -1.62 -22.32 19.54
C ASP A 7 -0.81 -21.64 20.65
N ARG A 8 -0.60 -22.33 21.78
CA ARG A 8 0.25 -21.82 22.87
C ARG A 8 1.69 -21.63 22.42
N PHE A 9 2.23 -22.54 21.61
CA PHE A 9 3.57 -22.41 21.07
C PHE A 9 3.67 -21.21 20.12
N LEU A 10 2.77 -21.12 19.13
CA LEU A 10 2.78 -20.05 18.12
C LEU A 10 2.68 -18.66 18.77
N MET A 11 1.72 -18.48 19.69
CA MET A 11 1.58 -17.23 20.43
C MET A 11 2.76 -16.99 21.36
N GLY A 12 3.27 -18.02 22.05
CA GLY A 12 4.45 -17.86 22.92
C GLY A 12 5.70 -17.43 22.16
N GLU A 13 5.94 -18.05 21.00
CA GLU A 13 7.12 -17.81 20.16
C GLU A 13 7.08 -16.44 19.48
N ALA A 14 5.89 -16.00 19.05
CA ALA A 14 5.69 -14.65 18.53
C ALA A 14 6.02 -13.57 19.58
N TRP A 15 5.90 -13.89 20.87
CA TRP A 15 6.18 -12.94 21.94
C TRP A 15 7.60 -13.02 22.50
N ALA A 16 8.08 -14.22 22.78
CA ALA A 16 9.33 -14.48 23.49
C ALA A 16 10.55 -14.55 22.56
N GLY A 17 10.39 -15.11 21.36
CA GLY A 17 11.46 -15.25 20.36
C GLY A 17 11.54 -14.10 19.37
N SER A 18 10.75 -13.04 19.58
CA SER A 18 10.54 -11.99 18.58
C SER A 18 11.81 -11.20 18.22
N LEU A 19 12.00 -10.97 16.93
CA LEU A 19 13.08 -10.15 16.37
C LEU A 19 12.60 -8.78 15.87
N ILE A 20 11.35 -8.40 16.15
CA ILE A 20 10.72 -7.16 15.64
C ILE A 20 11.62 -5.94 15.85
N GLN A 21 12.15 -5.72 17.05
CA GLN A 21 12.97 -4.53 17.34
C GLN A 21 14.26 -4.48 16.52
N GLN A 22 14.85 -5.64 16.21
CA GLN A 22 16.00 -5.71 15.30
C GLN A 22 15.57 -5.37 13.88
N HIS A 23 14.44 -5.89 13.40
CA HIS A 23 13.93 -5.58 12.07
C HIS A 23 13.52 -4.11 11.93
N VAL A 24 12.94 -3.51 12.96
CA VAL A 24 12.62 -2.07 13.00
C VAL A 24 13.89 -1.26 12.87
N ALA A 25 14.91 -1.53 13.69
CA ALA A 25 16.17 -0.79 13.62
C ALA A 25 16.82 -0.91 12.23
N GLU A 26 16.84 -2.11 11.64
CA GLU A 26 17.45 -2.31 10.33
C GLU A 26 16.66 -1.60 9.21
N LEU A 27 15.36 -1.89 9.09
CA LEU A 27 14.55 -1.37 7.98
C LEU A 27 14.34 0.14 8.08
N CYS A 28 14.08 0.67 9.27
CA CYS A 28 13.74 2.07 9.46
C CYS A 28 14.95 2.98 9.70
N ASP A 29 15.97 2.51 10.43
CA ASP A 29 17.07 3.40 10.88
C ASP A 29 18.37 3.17 10.11
N VAL A 30 18.66 1.93 9.68
CA VAL A 30 19.90 1.60 8.94
C VAL A 30 19.69 1.73 7.43
N ILE A 31 18.68 1.05 6.89
CA ILE A 31 18.32 1.13 5.47
C ILE A 31 17.54 2.42 5.20
N GLY A 32 16.50 2.66 6.00
CA GLY A 32 15.70 3.88 5.91
C GLY A 32 14.83 3.93 4.65
N PRO A 33 14.66 5.12 4.03
CA PRO A 33 13.87 5.27 2.81
C PRO A 33 14.37 4.39 1.67
N ARG A 34 13.45 3.63 1.09
CA ARG A 34 13.76 2.53 0.16
C ARG A 34 12.74 2.50 -0.98
N TRP A 35 12.77 3.55 -1.79
CA TRP A 35 11.94 3.68 -2.99
C TRP A 35 12.27 2.57 -4.00
N GLY A 36 11.26 1.96 -4.63
CA GLY A 36 11.45 0.81 -5.52
C GLY A 36 12.41 1.09 -6.68
N GLY A 37 13.40 0.22 -6.84
CA GLY A 37 14.50 0.35 -7.80
C GLY A 37 15.68 1.20 -7.34
N SER A 38 15.70 1.63 -6.07
CA SER A 38 16.85 2.28 -5.42
C SER A 38 17.88 1.27 -4.87
N PRO A 39 19.11 1.69 -4.55
CA PRO A 39 20.06 0.85 -3.83
C PRO A 39 19.53 0.35 -2.48
N GLU A 40 18.74 1.16 -1.77
CA GLU A 40 18.17 0.85 -0.45
C GLU A 40 17.03 -0.20 -0.57
N ASP A 41 16.23 -0.14 -1.64
CA ASP A 41 15.26 -1.18 -2.00
C ASP A 41 15.94 -2.55 -2.19
N ARG A 42 17.06 -2.57 -2.93
CA ARG A 42 17.90 -3.79 -3.06
C ARG A 42 18.42 -4.27 -1.70
N GLN A 43 18.91 -3.37 -0.85
CA GLN A 43 19.42 -3.74 0.49
C GLN A 43 18.30 -4.34 1.36
N ALA A 44 17.10 -3.79 1.30
CA ALA A 44 15.94 -4.33 2.01
C ALA A 44 15.58 -5.74 1.52
N ALA A 45 15.50 -5.96 0.20
CA ALA A 45 15.25 -7.28 -0.36
C ALA A 45 16.32 -8.31 0.08
N GLU A 46 17.60 -7.92 0.08
CA GLU A 46 18.70 -8.78 0.54
C GLU A 46 18.61 -9.10 2.02
N TYR A 47 18.33 -8.11 2.86
CA TYR A 47 18.13 -8.29 4.30
C TYR A 47 16.98 -9.25 4.59
N ILE A 48 15.81 -9.02 3.96
CA ILE A 48 14.61 -9.84 4.15
C ILE A 48 14.91 -11.29 3.75
N ARG A 49 15.49 -11.52 2.57
CA ARG A 49 15.89 -12.85 2.11
C ARG A 49 16.80 -13.54 3.11
N ASP A 50 17.81 -12.83 3.62
CA ASP A 50 18.81 -13.42 4.51
C ASP A 50 18.21 -13.75 5.88
N GLN A 51 17.29 -12.93 6.39
CA GLN A 51 16.51 -13.23 7.60
C GLN A 51 15.56 -14.43 7.39
N MET A 52 14.93 -14.57 6.23
CA MET A 52 14.11 -15.74 5.90
C MET A 52 14.97 -17.02 5.85
N LYS A 53 16.16 -16.97 5.24
CA LYS A 53 17.11 -18.10 5.26
C LYS A 53 17.54 -18.44 6.68
N GLN A 54 17.90 -17.44 7.47
CA GLN A 54 18.33 -17.62 8.86
C GLN A 54 17.23 -18.22 9.72
N SER A 55 15.97 -17.89 9.44
CA SER A 55 14.79 -18.45 10.11
C SER A 55 14.54 -19.92 9.74
N GLY A 56 15.20 -20.44 8.70
CA GLY A 56 15.13 -21.86 8.30
C GLY A 56 14.04 -22.17 7.28
N LEU A 57 13.65 -21.20 6.45
CA LEU A 57 12.77 -21.42 5.30
C LEU A 57 13.48 -22.31 4.27
N ASP A 58 12.72 -23.17 3.59
CA ASP A 58 13.28 -24.19 2.68
C ASP A 58 13.80 -23.54 1.37
N ARG A 59 13.18 -22.43 0.97
CA ARG A 59 13.58 -21.59 -0.17
C ARG A 59 13.48 -20.11 0.21
N ALA A 60 14.38 -19.29 -0.31
CA ALA A 60 14.37 -17.83 -0.14
C ALA A 60 15.21 -17.18 -1.24
N GLU A 61 14.52 -16.49 -2.15
CA GLU A 61 15.05 -15.99 -3.40
C GLU A 61 14.68 -14.52 -3.61
N ILE A 62 15.45 -13.85 -4.46
CA ILE A 62 15.10 -12.53 -4.96
C ILE A 62 14.75 -12.69 -6.43
N GLU A 63 13.59 -12.14 -6.81
CA GLU A 63 13.10 -12.09 -8.17
C GLU A 63 13.23 -10.66 -8.71
N PRO A 64 14.20 -10.39 -9.60
CA PRO A 64 14.34 -9.07 -10.22
C PRO A 64 13.24 -8.84 -11.26
N PHE A 65 12.84 -7.57 -11.41
CA PHE A 65 11.97 -7.11 -12.49
C PHE A 65 12.33 -5.67 -12.88
N THR A 66 11.97 -5.28 -14.11
CA THR A 66 12.10 -3.89 -14.56
C THR A 66 10.99 -3.05 -13.96
N ILE A 67 11.34 -1.93 -13.34
CA ILE A 67 10.39 -0.98 -12.74
C ILE A 67 10.42 0.36 -13.47
N ASP A 68 9.24 0.91 -13.77
CA ASP A 68 9.06 2.28 -14.24
C ASP A 68 9.04 3.23 -13.04
N THR A 69 10.16 3.89 -12.76
CA THR A 69 10.35 4.72 -11.58
C THR A 69 10.40 6.23 -11.88
N TRP A 70 10.42 7.02 -10.80
CA TRP A 70 10.39 8.48 -10.81
C TRP A 70 11.14 9.01 -9.58
N ASP A 71 11.89 10.09 -9.76
CA ASP A 71 12.44 10.88 -8.66
C ASP A 71 12.36 12.38 -8.97
N HIS A 72 12.60 13.20 -7.95
CA HIS A 72 12.72 14.64 -8.09
C HIS A 72 13.97 15.14 -7.36
N ALA A 73 14.67 16.09 -7.98
CA ALA A 73 15.85 16.73 -7.41
C ALA A 73 15.48 17.98 -6.61
N ALA A 74 14.46 18.71 -7.05
CA ALA A 74 14.01 19.93 -6.40
C ALA A 74 12.53 20.24 -6.71
N VAL A 75 11.87 20.86 -5.74
CA VAL A 75 10.55 21.46 -5.87
C VAL A 75 10.57 22.86 -5.24
N SER A 76 9.87 23.81 -5.84
CA SER A 76 9.65 25.12 -5.22
C SER A 76 8.33 25.77 -5.67
N ILE A 77 7.72 26.49 -4.73
CA ILE A 77 6.58 27.38 -4.97
C ILE A 77 6.96 28.75 -4.42
N THR A 78 6.83 29.80 -5.22
CA THR A 78 7.19 31.18 -4.81
C THR A 78 6.15 32.18 -5.30
N LEU A 79 5.66 33.02 -4.39
CA LEU A 79 4.83 34.18 -4.74
C LEU A 79 5.74 35.29 -5.29
N VAL A 80 5.60 35.64 -6.57
CA VAL A 80 6.60 36.44 -7.30
C VAL A 80 6.71 37.86 -6.77
N GLU A 81 5.58 38.51 -6.47
CA GLU A 81 5.52 39.91 -6.06
C GLU A 81 6.21 40.16 -4.72
N SER A 82 6.09 39.21 -3.79
CA SER A 82 6.67 39.32 -2.45
C SER A 82 8.01 38.59 -2.31
N GLY A 83 8.34 37.69 -3.24
CA GLY A 83 9.44 36.74 -3.11
C GLY A 83 9.23 35.71 -1.99
N ARG A 84 8.01 35.57 -1.47
CA ARG A 84 7.71 34.64 -0.38
C ARG A 84 7.78 33.19 -0.90
N ALA A 85 8.63 32.39 -0.27
CA ALA A 85 8.64 30.95 -0.45
C ALA A 85 7.41 30.32 0.22
N ILE A 86 6.86 29.30 -0.44
CA ILE A 86 5.71 28.52 0.02
C ILE A 86 6.17 27.08 0.19
N ALA A 87 5.76 26.43 1.28
CA ALA A 87 6.04 25.02 1.52
C ALA A 87 5.55 24.19 0.33
N SER A 88 6.38 23.25 -0.12
CA SER A 88 6.12 22.52 -1.36
C SER A 88 6.55 21.06 -1.29
N LEU A 89 5.73 20.17 -1.81
CA LEU A 89 6.04 18.76 -2.00
C LEU A 89 5.41 18.30 -3.33
N PRO A 90 6.13 17.72 -4.30
CA PRO A 90 5.48 17.23 -5.51
C PRO A 90 4.59 16.03 -5.20
N PHE A 91 3.52 15.86 -5.97
CA PHE A 91 2.87 14.55 -6.03
C PHE A 91 3.87 13.51 -6.55
N LEU A 92 3.73 12.25 -6.13
CA LEU A 92 4.45 11.14 -6.74
C LEU A 92 4.19 11.16 -8.24
N ARG A 93 5.26 10.98 -9.03
CA ARG A 93 5.18 11.01 -10.50
C ARG A 93 4.72 12.36 -11.07
N CYS A 94 4.94 13.47 -10.37
CA CYS A 94 4.70 14.81 -10.91
C CYS A 94 5.60 15.09 -12.13
N LYS A 95 5.03 15.70 -13.18
CA LYS A 95 5.77 16.10 -14.39
C LYS A 95 6.73 17.26 -14.08
N PRO A 96 7.93 17.29 -14.72
CA PRO A 96 8.80 18.44 -14.60
C PRO A 96 8.11 19.69 -15.15
N ILE A 97 8.27 20.80 -14.45
CA ILE A 97 7.63 22.07 -14.79
C ILE A 97 8.46 23.25 -14.29
N ASP A 98 8.41 24.38 -15.00
CA ASP A 98 8.89 25.67 -14.52
C ASP A 98 8.03 26.76 -15.16
N ILE A 99 7.02 27.22 -14.41
CA ILE A 99 6.05 28.20 -14.90
C ILE A 99 5.86 29.32 -13.88
N ALA A 100 5.52 30.50 -14.37
CA ALA A 100 4.98 31.60 -13.58
C ALA A 100 3.67 32.03 -14.22
N ALA A 101 2.57 31.93 -13.47
CA ALA A 101 1.22 32.21 -13.97
C ALA A 101 0.34 32.79 -12.85
N PRO A 102 -0.81 33.40 -13.19
CA PRO A 102 -1.78 33.85 -12.19
C PRO A 102 -2.24 32.70 -11.30
N LEU A 103 -2.33 32.95 -9.99
CA LEU A 103 -2.91 32.07 -9.00
C LEU A 103 -4.43 32.24 -8.94
N ILE A 104 -5.18 31.16 -9.10
CA ILE A 104 -6.64 31.12 -8.94
C ILE A 104 -7.00 30.14 -7.83
N ASP A 105 -7.89 30.53 -6.92
CA ASP A 105 -8.44 29.64 -5.89
C ASP A 105 -9.72 28.97 -6.42
N ALA A 106 -9.67 27.64 -6.55
CA ALA A 106 -10.81 26.82 -6.95
C ALA A 106 -11.51 26.16 -5.76
N GLY A 107 -11.17 26.54 -4.52
CA GLY A 107 -11.80 26.00 -3.32
C GLY A 107 -11.58 24.50 -3.22
N TYR A 108 -12.65 23.72 -3.36
CA TYR A 108 -12.60 22.26 -3.39
C TYR A 108 -12.49 21.68 -4.80
N ALA A 109 -12.34 22.49 -5.85
CA ALA A 109 -12.27 22.04 -7.25
C ALA A 109 -13.44 21.14 -7.65
N THR A 110 -14.62 21.41 -7.09
CA THR A 110 -15.87 20.75 -7.49
C THR A 110 -16.32 21.26 -8.86
N THR A 111 -17.20 20.51 -9.53
CA THR A 111 -17.71 20.91 -10.85
C THR A 111 -18.33 22.30 -10.86
N HIS A 112 -19.10 22.66 -9.83
CA HIS A 112 -19.76 23.96 -9.76
C HIS A 112 -18.77 25.13 -9.52
N GLU A 113 -17.71 24.91 -8.73
CA GLU A 113 -16.64 25.90 -8.54
C GLU A 113 -15.88 26.11 -9.86
N ILE A 114 -15.53 25.03 -10.56
CA ILE A 114 -14.85 25.07 -11.85
C ILE A 114 -15.70 25.78 -12.91
N GLU A 115 -16.99 25.46 -13.01
CA GLU A 115 -17.94 26.14 -13.91
C GLU A 115 -18.08 27.62 -13.59
N SER A 116 -18.09 28.00 -12.31
CA SER A 116 -18.16 29.41 -11.89
C SER A 116 -16.91 30.20 -12.25
N LEU A 117 -15.74 29.56 -12.26
CA LEU A 117 -14.47 30.19 -12.66
C LEU A 117 -14.33 30.30 -14.18
N GLY A 118 -14.88 29.34 -14.94
CA GLY A 118 -14.90 29.33 -16.40
C GLY A 118 -13.50 29.50 -17.00
N ASP A 119 -13.38 30.37 -18.00
CA ASP A 119 -12.14 30.59 -18.77
C ASP A 119 -10.96 31.12 -17.95
N THR A 120 -11.18 31.55 -16.69
CA THR A 120 -10.09 32.05 -15.83
C THR A 120 -9.11 30.96 -15.41
N ILE A 121 -9.50 29.69 -15.47
CA ILE A 121 -8.64 28.54 -15.15
C ILE A 121 -7.58 28.30 -16.23
N ASN A 122 -7.90 28.62 -17.49
CA ASN A 122 -7.05 28.28 -18.62
C ASN A 122 -5.69 28.98 -18.54
N GLY A 123 -4.62 28.20 -18.40
CA GLY A 123 -3.24 28.68 -18.25
C GLY A 123 -2.86 29.16 -16.84
N ALA A 124 -3.77 29.07 -15.86
CA ALA A 124 -3.53 29.49 -14.48
C ALA A 124 -2.89 28.39 -13.63
N VAL A 125 -2.25 28.80 -12.52
CA VAL A 125 -1.92 27.88 -11.42
C VAL A 125 -3.11 27.86 -10.47
N VAL A 126 -3.70 26.68 -10.28
CA VAL A 126 -4.94 26.54 -9.51
C VAL A 126 -4.64 26.00 -8.11
N LEU A 127 -5.09 26.72 -7.09
CA LEU A 127 -5.10 26.26 -5.70
C LEU A 127 -6.38 25.45 -5.44
N ALA A 128 -6.26 24.26 -4.88
CA ALA A 128 -7.42 23.41 -4.57
C ALA A 128 -7.19 22.58 -3.29
N ALA A 129 -8.22 22.44 -2.46
CA ALA A 129 -8.18 21.58 -1.29
C ALA A 129 -8.23 20.09 -1.67
N ILE A 130 -7.33 19.29 -1.09
CA ILE A 130 -7.38 17.82 -1.26
C ILE A 130 -8.61 17.25 -0.57
N SER A 131 -9.01 17.80 0.58
CA SER A 131 -10.22 17.39 1.28
C SER A 131 -11.45 17.51 0.38
N PRO A 132 -12.43 16.60 0.51
CA PRO A 132 -13.71 16.77 -0.15
C PRO A 132 -14.44 17.99 0.43
N GLU A 133 -15.32 18.57 -0.39
CA GLU A 133 -16.22 19.61 0.06
C GLU A 133 -17.12 19.08 1.20
N PRO A 134 -17.28 19.82 2.32
CA PRO A 134 -18.14 19.42 3.41
C PRO A 134 -19.62 19.27 2.98
N PHE A 135 -20.28 18.24 3.50
CA PHE A 135 -21.72 17.97 3.30
C PHE A 135 -22.14 17.68 1.86
N THR A 136 -21.21 17.37 0.96
CA THR A 136 -21.51 16.89 -0.40
C THR A 136 -21.03 15.46 -0.61
N ALA A 137 -21.41 14.86 -1.74
CA ALA A 137 -20.95 13.52 -2.08
C ALA A 137 -19.43 13.58 -2.32
N ALA A 138 -18.68 12.79 -1.56
CA ALA A 138 -17.22 12.78 -1.67
C ALA A 138 -16.80 12.31 -3.06
N GLU A 139 -15.88 13.07 -3.66
CA GLU A 139 -15.27 12.77 -4.94
C GLU A 139 -13.75 12.69 -4.78
N PRO A 140 -13.09 11.65 -5.35
CA PRO A 140 -11.64 11.54 -5.30
C PRO A 140 -10.96 12.79 -5.86
N PHE A 141 -9.87 13.22 -5.23
CA PHE A 141 -9.13 14.40 -5.70
C PHE A 141 -8.58 14.19 -7.12
N THR A 142 -8.18 12.97 -7.46
CA THR A 142 -7.78 12.53 -8.81
C THR A 142 -8.81 12.83 -9.89
N ARG A 143 -10.10 12.65 -9.59
CA ARG A 143 -11.19 13.00 -10.51
C ARG A 143 -11.33 14.51 -10.66
N ARG A 144 -11.23 15.26 -9.55
CA ARG A 144 -11.24 16.73 -9.57
C ARG A 144 -10.05 17.32 -10.35
N LEU A 145 -8.88 16.70 -10.24
CA LEU A 145 -7.70 17.03 -11.06
C LEU A 145 -7.96 16.85 -12.57
N SER A 146 -8.77 15.86 -12.95
CA SER A 146 -9.18 15.69 -14.35
C SER A 146 -10.03 16.86 -14.84
N TYR A 147 -10.96 17.36 -14.02
CA TYR A 147 -11.75 18.55 -14.38
C TYR A 147 -10.90 19.81 -14.52
N LEU A 148 -9.92 20.01 -13.62
CA LEU A 148 -8.98 21.12 -13.71
C LEU A 148 -8.09 21.02 -14.95
N THR A 149 -7.65 19.81 -15.28
CA THR A 149 -6.88 19.52 -16.51
C THR A 149 -7.71 19.83 -17.75
N ASP A 150 -8.95 19.36 -17.82
CA ASP A 150 -9.87 19.59 -18.93
C ASP A 150 -10.24 21.08 -19.09
N ALA A 151 -10.29 21.83 -17.99
CA ALA A 151 -10.47 23.29 -17.97
C ALA A 151 -9.21 24.08 -18.37
N GLY A 152 -8.08 23.41 -18.60
CA GLY A 152 -6.85 24.02 -19.09
C GLY A 152 -5.93 24.59 -18.01
N ALA A 153 -6.04 24.15 -16.75
CA ALA A 153 -5.09 24.55 -15.70
C ALA A 153 -3.64 24.27 -16.15
N ALA A 154 -2.71 25.17 -15.85
CA ALA A 154 -1.29 24.95 -16.16
C ALA A 154 -0.59 24.08 -15.11
N CYS A 155 -1.03 24.18 -13.85
CA CYS A 155 -0.52 23.44 -12.70
C CYS A 155 -1.55 23.51 -11.57
N VAL A 156 -1.54 22.52 -10.67
CA VAL A 156 -2.36 22.53 -9.46
C VAL A 156 -1.47 22.57 -8.21
N ILE A 157 -1.77 23.49 -7.30
CA ILE A 157 -1.28 23.51 -5.92
C ILE A 157 -2.38 22.91 -5.04
N ALA A 158 -2.15 21.70 -4.55
CA ALA A 158 -3.07 20.97 -3.69
C ALA A 158 -2.81 21.33 -2.21
N VAL A 159 -3.84 21.72 -1.47
CA VAL A 159 -3.73 22.08 -0.05
C VAL A 159 -3.90 20.85 0.82
N GLU A 160 -2.88 20.56 1.62
CA GLU A 160 -2.86 19.49 2.59
C GLU A 160 -3.77 19.80 3.80
N PRO A 161 -4.65 18.87 4.23
CA PRO A 161 -5.44 19.05 5.45
C PRO A 161 -4.65 18.91 6.76
N LYS A 162 -3.51 18.20 6.78
CA LYS A 162 -2.68 18.05 7.97
C LYS A 162 -2.08 19.40 8.40
N THR A 163 -2.16 19.68 9.70
CA THR A 163 -1.64 20.92 10.32
C THR A 163 -0.19 20.77 10.79
N GLY A 164 0.45 21.89 11.10
CA GLY A 164 1.83 21.93 11.59
C GLY A 164 2.87 21.89 10.49
N GLY A 165 2.54 22.37 9.28
CA GLY A 165 3.45 22.34 8.13
C GLY A 165 3.68 20.94 7.54
N ARG A 166 2.91 19.95 7.99
CA ARG A 166 3.01 18.55 7.54
C ARG A 166 2.43 18.41 6.13
N MET A 167 3.04 17.54 5.35
CA MET A 167 2.64 17.18 3.98
C MET A 167 3.02 15.73 3.73
N GLU A 168 2.07 14.94 3.25
CA GLU A 168 2.31 13.55 2.84
C GLU A 168 2.45 13.44 1.31
N TYR A 169 3.21 12.46 0.82
CA TYR A 169 3.18 12.13 -0.61
C TYR A 169 1.80 11.63 -1.04
N SER A 170 1.36 12.04 -2.22
CA SER A 170 0.13 11.53 -2.86
C SER A 170 0.34 11.37 -4.35
N SER A 171 -0.47 10.54 -4.99
CA SER A 171 -0.45 10.33 -6.43
C SER A 171 -1.61 11.04 -7.13
N SER A 172 -1.41 11.41 -8.38
CA SER A 172 -2.46 11.92 -9.27
C SER A 172 -3.20 10.81 -10.02
N ASP A 173 -2.80 9.55 -9.80
CA ASP A 173 -3.40 8.38 -10.45
C ASP A 173 -4.49 7.74 -9.59
N GLU A 174 -5.51 7.18 -10.25
CA GLU A 174 -6.46 6.25 -9.59
C GLU A 174 -6.05 4.80 -9.82
N TRP A 175 -6.02 4.02 -8.75
CA TRP A 175 -5.65 2.61 -8.74
C TRP A 175 -6.67 1.70 -9.45
N LEU A 176 -7.96 2.07 -9.46
CA LEU A 176 -9.09 1.31 -10.02
C LEU A 176 -9.43 1.65 -11.48
N ASN A 177 -8.45 1.75 -12.39
CA ASN A 177 -8.69 1.93 -13.84
C ASN A 177 -9.14 3.32 -14.34
N LEU A 178 -8.52 4.42 -13.89
CA LEU A 178 -8.33 5.54 -14.85
C LEU A 178 -7.02 5.40 -15.64
N GLY A 179 -6.15 4.47 -15.25
CA GLY A 179 -4.75 4.52 -15.67
C GLY A 179 -4.13 5.89 -15.33
N PRO A 180 -2.87 6.13 -15.69
CA PRO A 180 -2.44 7.51 -15.83
C PRO A 180 -3.33 8.12 -16.92
N ARG A 181 -4.15 9.11 -16.56
CA ARG A 181 -4.36 10.21 -17.50
C ARG A 181 -2.98 10.81 -17.72
N GLY A 182 -2.27 10.33 -18.75
CA GLY A 182 -0.92 10.82 -19.11
C GLY A 182 -0.91 12.32 -19.40
N ASP A 183 -2.09 12.93 -19.48
CA ASP A 183 -2.43 14.33 -19.65
C ASP A 183 -2.64 15.11 -18.34
N VAL A 184 -2.75 14.49 -17.13
CA VAL A 184 -2.93 15.26 -15.88
C VAL A 184 -1.80 16.29 -15.74
N VAL A 185 -2.19 17.50 -15.39
CA VAL A 185 -1.28 18.64 -15.16
C VAL A 185 -0.30 18.35 -14.02
N ALA A 186 0.81 19.08 -13.95
CA ALA A 186 1.73 18.95 -12.82
C ALA A 186 1.02 19.35 -11.52
N VAL A 187 1.16 18.52 -10.47
CA VAL A 187 0.55 18.75 -9.16
C VAL A 187 1.62 18.82 -8.08
N VAL A 188 1.57 19.86 -7.28
CA VAL A 188 2.39 20.05 -6.08
C VAL A 188 1.48 20.27 -4.89
N LYS A 189 1.87 19.80 -3.70
CA LYS A 189 1.22 20.13 -2.43
C LYS A 189 1.81 21.37 -1.81
N THR A 190 0.99 22.02 -0.98
CA THR A 190 1.44 22.94 0.05
C THR A 190 0.80 22.60 1.40
N SER A 191 1.38 23.10 2.48
CA SER A 191 0.86 22.91 3.84
C SER A 191 -0.50 23.57 4.04
N SER A 192 -1.24 23.14 5.06
CA SER A 192 -2.52 23.78 5.43
C SER A 192 -2.36 25.29 5.69
N GLU A 193 -1.25 25.69 6.30
CA GLU A 193 -0.96 27.07 6.71
C GLU A 193 -0.63 27.98 5.52
N ASP A 194 0.24 27.52 4.61
CA ASP A 194 0.54 28.27 3.39
C ASP A 194 -0.62 28.23 2.40
N GLY A 195 -1.37 27.14 2.33
CA GLY A 195 -2.62 27.06 1.56
C GLY A 195 -3.62 28.12 1.99
N ALA A 196 -3.88 28.25 3.30
CA ALA A 196 -4.75 29.30 3.82
C ALA A 196 -4.23 30.72 3.52
N TYR A 197 -2.91 30.91 3.49
CA TYR A 197 -2.31 32.18 3.06
C TYR A 197 -2.52 32.46 1.57
N LEU A 198 -2.31 31.46 0.71
CA LEU A 198 -2.53 31.56 -0.72
C LEU A 198 -4.00 31.84 -1.06
N GLN A 199 -4.95 31.18 -0.39
CA GLN A 199 -6.39 31.45 -0.55
C GLN A 199 -6.74 32.93 -0.32
N ARG A 200 -6.21 33.54 0.75
CA ARG A 200 -6.43 34.98 1.01
C ARG A 200 -5.75 35.89 -0.01
N SER A 201 -4.66 35.42 -0.63
CA SER A 201 -3.87 36.19 -1.60
C SER A 201 -4.42 36.05 -3.03
N ALA A 202 -5.15 34.99 -3.33
CA ALA A 202 -5.65 34.67 -4.67
C ALA A 202 -6.62 35.72 -5.24
N GLY A 203 -7.33 36.49 -4.39
CA GLY A 203 -8.27 37.52 -4.84
C GLY A 203 -7.65 38.67 -5.67
N GLU A 204 -6.32 38.82 -5.64
CA GLU A 204 -5.57 39.78 -6.45
C GLU A 204 -4.98 39.15 -7.72
N ASN A 205 -5.22 37.86 -7.96
CA ASN A 205 -4.62 37.04 -9.02
C ASN A 205 -3.09 37.21 -9.12
N PRO A 206 -2.35 37.09 -8.00
CA PRO A 206 -0.91 37.29 -8.02
C PRO A 206 -0.21 36.25 -8.88
N ILE A 207 1.00 36.56 -9.35
CA ILE A 207 1.82 35.62 -10.10
C ILE A 207 2.52 34.69 -9.13
N ILE A 208 2.30 33.39 -9.31
CA ILE A 208 2.98 32.34 -8.56
C ILE A 208 3.90 31.56 -9.51
N ARG A 209 5.12 31.31 -9.07
CA ARG A 209 6.07 30.45 -9.76
C ARG A 209 6.05 29.07 -9.13
N VAL A 210 5.88 28.03 -9.94
CA VAL A 210 6.02 26.63 -9.56
C VAL A 210 7.12 26.00 -10.40
N SER A 211 8.07 25.35 -9.74
CA SER A 211 9.13 24.60 -10.40
C SER A 211 9.30 23.23 -9.77
N VAL A 212 9.34 22.20 -10.61
CA VAL A 212 9.62 20.81 -10.25
C VAL A 212 10.70 20.29 -11.21
N ASP A 213 11.84 19.91 -10.67
CA ASP A 213 12.89 19.19 -11.38
C ASP A 213 12.73 17.69 -11.09
N ALA A 214 12.13 16.97 -12.04
CA ALA A 214 11.81 15.57 -11.89
C ALA A 214 12.06 14.79 -13.19
N ARG A 215 12.31 13.49 -13.04
CA ARG A 215 12.56 12.60 -14.18
C ARG A 215 11.87 11.26 -13.99
N PHE A 216 11.58 10.64 -15.13
CA PHE A 216 11.08 9.28 -15.23
C PHE A 216 12.17 8.42 -15.87
N PHE A 217 12.37 7.22 -15.35
CA PHE A 217 13.38 6.30 -15.85
C PHE A 217 13.02 4.86 -15.47
N GLU A 218 13.59 3.90 -16.19
CA GLU A 218 13.53 2.48 -15.82
C GLU A 218 14.69 2.13 -14.88
N SER A 219 14.42 1.24 -13.92
CA SER A 219 15.44 0.63 -13.05
C SER A 219 15.16 -0.87 -12.89
N GLU A 220 16.03 -1.58 -12.17
CA GLU A 220 15.77 -2.94 -11.70
C GLU A 220 15.33 -2.87 -10.23
N ALA A 221 14.19 -3.50 -9.91
CA ALA A 221 13.67 -3.66 -8.55
C ALA A 221 13.57 -5.16 -8.20
N HIS A 222 13.34 -5.46 -6.92
CA HIS A 222 13.53 -6.81 -6.39
C HIS A 222 12.40 -7.25 -5.47
N ASN A 223 11.62 -8.23 -5.90
CA ASN A 223 10.73 -8.95 -4.97
C ASN A 223 11.54 -9.97 -4.17
N THR A 224 11.17 -10.21 -2.91
CA THR A 224 11.73 -11.30 -2.11
C THR A 224 10.66 -12.35 -1.87
N VAL A 225 10.95 -13.62 -2.15
CA VAL A 225 10.00 -14.72 -2.01
C VAL A 225 10.67 -15.87 -1.26
N ALA A 226 10.06 -16.29 -0.15
CA ALA A 226 10.51 -17.42 0.65
C ALA A 226 9.39 -18.43 0.86
N GLU A 227 9.73 -19.70 1.07
CA GLU A 227 8.74 -20.77 1.20
C GLU A 227 9.07 -21.72 2.36
N LEU A 228 8.03 -22.04 3.14
CA LEU A 228 8.00 -23.18 4.04
C LEU A 228 7.22 -24.31 3.37
N THR A 229 7.91 -25.35 2.94
CA THR A 229 7.33 -26.46 2.19
C THR A 229 6.37 -27.27 3.06
N GLY A 230 5.17 -27.50 2.53
CA GLY A 230 4.12 -28.29 3.18
C GLY A 230 4.40 -29.79 3.16
N THR A 231 3.70 -30.55 4.00
CA THR A 231 3.94 -32.01 4.13
C THR A 231 3.03 -32.87 3.28
N THR A 232 1.77 -32.46 3.09
CA THR A 232 0.73 -33.31 2.49
C THR A 232 0.46 -32.92 1.04
N HIS A 233 0.45 -31.62 0.75
CA HIS A 233 0.21 -31.03 -0.56
C HIS A 233 1.28 -29.96 -0.86
N PRO A 234 2.57 -30.35 -0.96
CA PRO A 234 3.68 -29.40 -1.15
C PRO A 234 3.58 -28.57 -2.44
N GLU A 235 2.84 -29.05 -3.43
CA GLU A 235 2.58 -28.39 -4.71
C GLU A 235 1.50 -27.30 -4.64
N ARG A 236 0.72 -27.24 -3.55
CA ARG A 236 -0.29 -26.21 -3.30
C ARG A 236 0.22 -25.22 -2.28
N HIS A 237 -0.19 -23.96 -2.40
CA HIS A 237 0.28 -22.92 -1.50
C HIS A 237 -0.73 -21.86 -1.13
N LEU A 238 -0.45 -21.25 0.02
CA LEU A 238 -0.98 -19.97 0.48
C LEU A 238 0.13 -18.92 0.37
N ILE A 239 -0.25 -17.65 0.27
CA ILE A 239 0.69 -16.53 0.28
C ILE A 239 0.35 -15.61 1.45
N LEU A 240 1.36 -15.25 2.22
CA LEU A 240 1.35 -14.10 3.11
C LEU A 240 2.35 -13.09 2.54
N ALA A 241 1.87 -11.90 2.20
CA ALA A 241 2.72 -10.90 1.56
C ALA A 241 2.53 -9.50 2.11
N GLY A 242 3.41 -8.58 1.75
CA GLY A 242 3.31 -7.14 1.94
C GLY A 242 4.35 -6.44 1.07
N HIS A 243 4.43 -5.11 1.08
CA HIS A 243 5.52 -4.43 0.39
C HIS A 243 6.62 -3.98 1.34
N HIS A 244 7.82 -3.85 0.79
CA HIS A 244 8.98 -3.38 1.52
C HIS A 244 9.50 -2.05 0.99
N ASP A 245 9.08 -1.58 -0.17
CA ASP A 245 9.39 -0.23 -0.60
C ASP A 245 8.63 0.82 0.23
N THR A 246 9.07 2.07 0.13
CA THR A 246 8.49 3.22 0.83
C THR A 246 8.44 4.41 -0.12
N VAL A 247 7.59 5.40 0.13
CA VAL A 247 7.74 6.72 -0.53
C VAL A 247 9.14 7.34 -0.31
N LEU A 248 9.49 8.29 -1.20
CA LEU A 248 10.74 9.04 -1.12
C LEU A 248 10.88 9.77 0.22
N GLY A 249 12.04 9.62 0.87
CA GLY A 249 12.39 10.35 2.10
C GLY A 249 11.65 9.91 3.36
N ALA A 250 10.73 8.94 3.28
CA ALA A 250 10.09 8.33 4.44
C ALA A 250 10.85 7.07 4.87
N PRO A 251 11.21 6.92 6.16
CA PRO A 251 11.74 5.66 6.68
C PRO A 251 10.75 4.48 6.57
N GLY A 252 9.46 4.78 6.42
CA GLY A 252 8.40 3.81 6.19
C GLY A 252 8.24 2.84 7.35
N GLY A 253 8.07 3.39 8.54
CA GLY A 253 7.80 2.63 9.77
C GLY A 253 6.52 1.82 9.62
N ASN A 254 5.38 2.48 9.76
CA ASN A 254 4.09 1.83 9.58
C ASN A 254 3.89 1.41 8.11
N ASP A 255 4.30 2.25 7.15
CA ASP A 255 4.13 2.05 5.72
C ASP A 255 5.50 1.93 4.99
N ASN A 256 6.07 0.73 4.85
CA ASN A 256 5.49 -0.55 5.28
C ASN A 256 6.48 -1.51 5.95
N ALA A 257 7.35 -1.02 6.82
CA ALA A 257 8.14 -1.92 7.67
C ALA A 257 7.21 -2.75 8.58
N SER A 258 6.06 -2.23 9.01
CA SER A 258 5.12 -2.97 9.85
C SER A 258 4.59 -4.25 9.19
N GLY A 259 4.13 -4.19 7.93
CA GLY A 259 3.67 -5.32 7.14
C GLY A 259 4.81 -6.26 6.77
N THR A 260 5.94 -5.72 6.29
CA THR A 260 7.15 -6.50 6.00
C THR A 260 7.62 -7.32 7.22
N ILE A 261 7.67 -6.69 8.41
CA ILE A 261 8.02 -7.37 9.65
C ILE A 261 6.97 -8.42 10.02
N GLY A 262 5.68 -8.14 9.80
CA GLY A 262 4.61 -9.10 9.97
C GLY A 262 4.81 -10.38 9.14
N VAL A 263 5.24 -10.24 7.88
CA VAL A 263 5.59 -11.37 7.00
C VAL A 263 6.78 -12.16 7.57
N MET A 264 7.88 -11.47 7.89
CA MET A 264 9.12 -12.08 8.40
C MET A 264 8.91 -12.81 9.73
N GLU A 265 8.23 -12.19 10.69
CA GLU A 265 8.01 -12.77 12.01
C GLU A 265 7.00 -13.92 11.97
N THR A 266 5.99 -13.86 11.09
CA THR A 266 5.09 -15.00 10.89
C THR A 266 5.87 -16.20 10.34
N ALA A 267 6.73 -15.98 9.35
CA ALA A 267 7.59 -17.03 8.80
C ALA A 267 8.48 -17.66 9.87
N ARG A 268 9.16 -16.82 10.67
CA ARG A 268 10.04 -17.24 11.77
C ARG A 268 9.30 -18.06 12.84
N VAL A 269 8.10 -17.64 13.22
CA VAL A 269 7.28 -18.37 14.20
C VAL A 269 6.87 -19.74 13.68
N MET A 270 6.51 -19.84 12.39
CA MET A 270 6.13 -21.12 11.77
C MET A 270 7.32 -22.07 11.60
N THR A 271 8.52 -21.56 11.28
CA THR A 271 9.72 -22.42 11.21
C THR A 271 10.18 -22.87 12.59
N ALA A 272 10.04 -22.03 13.62
CA ALA A 272 10.27 -22.45 15.00
C ALA A 272 9.30 -23.57 15.40
N LEU A 273 8.02 -23.50 15.03
CA LEU A 273 7.06 -24.58 15.26
C LEU A 273 7.50 -25.89 14.60
N ALA A 274 7.94 -25.81 13.34
CA ALA A 274 8.45 -26.96 12.59
C ALA A 274 9.70 -27.58 13.25
N ARG A 275 10.61 -26.75 13.77
CA ARG A 275 11.85 -27.21 14.41
C ARG A 275 11.59 -27.83 15.80
N GLU A 276 10.79 -27.17 16.63
CA GLU A 276 10.64 -27.55 18.04
C GLU A 276 9.58 -28.63 18.25
N LEU A 277 8.47 -28.59 17.49
CA LEU A 277 7.36 -29.54 17.62
C LEU A 277 7.23 -30.50 16.43
N GLY A 278 8.03 -30.34 15.37
CA GLY A 278 7.91 -31.18 14.17
C GLY A 278 6.63 -30.92 13.35
N VAL A 279 5.92 -29.82 13.64
CA VAL A 279 4.67 -29.47 12.96
C VAL A 279 4.95 -28.49 11.84
N ARG A 280 4.81 -28.95 10.60
CA ARG A 280 4.89 -28.16 9.36
C ARG A 280 3.48 -27.87 8.83
N PRO A 281 3.29 -26.94 7.88
CA PRO A 281 1.98 -26.74 7.24
C PRO A 281 1.63 -27.92 6.32
N GLY A 282 0.33 -28.14 6.07
CA GLY A 282 -0.13 -29.22 5.17
C GLY A 282 0.15 -28.90 3.70
N MET A 283 -0.11 -27.65 3.31
CA MET A 283 0.27 -27.01 2.05
C MET A 283 1.51 -26.13 2.26
N SER A 284 2.23 -25.81 1.19
CA SER A 284 3.33 -24.85 1.27
C SER A 284 2.79 -23.46 1.63
N ILE A 285 3.59 -22.67 2.33
CA ILE A 285 3.26 -21.26 2.61
C ILE A 285 4.40 -20.42 2.09
N ARG A 286 4.06 -19.45 1.24
CA ARG A 286 5.01 -18.47 0.73
C ARG A 286 4.89 -17.16 1.47
N PHE A 287 6.04 -16.65 1.86
CA PHE A 287 6.24 -15.38 2.52
C PHE A 287 6.93 -14.47 1.53
N ALA A 288 6.23 -13.44 1.07
CA ALA A 288 6.72 -12.59 0.01
C ALA A 288 6.70 -11.11 0.38
N THR A 289 7.70 -10.37 -0.08
CA THR A 289 7.71 -8.91 0.03
C THR A 289 7.92 -8.28 -1.34
N TRP A 290 7.07 -7.32 -1.68
CA TRP A 290 7.03 -6.68 -3.00
C TRP A 290 7.78 -5.35 -2.99
N SER A 291 8.42 -5.03 -4.11
CA SER A 291 8.97 -3.69 -4.36
C SER A 291 8.05 -2.93 -5.31
N GLY A 292 8.06 -1.60 -5.24
CA GLY A 292 7.30 -0.73 -6.13
C GLY A 292 5.78 -0.77 -5.95
N GLU A 293 5.30 -1.06 -4.75
CA GLU A 293 3.89 -0.89 -4.38
C GLU A 293 3.48 0.57 -4.59
N GLU A 294 4.29 1.47 -4.04
CA GLU A 294 4.15 2.93 -4.06
C GLU A 294 4.23 3.49 -5.48
N GLN A 295 4.78 2.67 -6.38
CA GLN A 295 4.98 2.92 -7.79
C GLN A 295 3.95 2.21 -8.66
N ARG A 296 2.75 1.96 -8.14
CA ARG A 296 1.63 1.31 -8.84
C ARG A 296 1.69 -0.22 -8.80
N LEU A 297 1.91 -0.82 -7.63
CA LEU A 297 1.86 -2.28 -7.39
C LEU A 297 2.74 -3.06 -8.38
N GLN A 298 3.85 -2.47 -8.85
CA GLN A 298 4.62 -3.02 -9.96
C GLN A 298 5.26 -4.36 -9.60
N GLY A 299 5.73 -4.52 -8.35
CA GLY A 299 6.29 -5.78 -7.86
C GLY A 299 5.27 -6.91 -7.82
N ALA A 300 4.09 -6.70 -7.21
CA ALA A 300 3.05 -7.72 -7.18
C ALA A 300 2.53 -8.05 -8.58
N ARG A 301 2.40 -7.07 -9.49
CA ARG A 301 2.07 -7.31 -10.90
C ARG A 301 3.14 -8.14 -11.60
N ALA A 302 4.41 -7.82 -11.41
CA ALA A 302 5.52 -8.58 -11.97
C ALA A 302 5.51 -10.03 -11.47
N TYR A 303 5.24 -10.25 -10.17
CA TYR A 303 5.13 -11.58 -9.58
C TYR A 303 3.95 -12.37 -10.18
N VAL A 304 2.75 -11.78 -10.23
CA VAL A 304 1.57 -12.43 -10.82
C VAL A 304 1.80 -12.78 -12.29
N ALA A 305 2.43 -11.88 -13.05
CA ALA A 305 2.77 -12.10 -14.46
C ALA A 305 3.85 -13.19 -14.64
N ARG A 306 4.80 -13.29 -13.72
CA ARG A 306 5.85 -14.31 -13.76
C ARG A 306 5.34 -15.72 -13.48
N HIS A 307 4.32 -15.86 -12.61
CA HIS A 307 3.93 -17.16 -12.04
C HIS A 307 2.52 -17.66 -12.42
N TYR A 308 1.54 -16.79 -12.69
CA TYR A 308 0.12 -17.21 -12.67
C TYR A 308 -0.74 -16.85 -13.88
N ILE A 309 -0.28 -15.96 -14.76
CA ILE A 309 -1.02 -15.65 -16.00
C ILE A 309 -0.84 -16.78 -17.04
N GLU A 310 -1.58 -16.72 -18.14
CA GLU A 310 -1.37 -17.64 -19.26
C GLU A 310 0.04 -17.44 -19.85
N ASP A 311 0.73 -18.54 -20.16
CA ASP A 311 2.12 -18.56 -20.66
C ASP A 311 3.16 -17.91 -19.71
N ALA A 312 2.89 -17.91 -18.40
CA ALA A 312 3.80 -17.37 -17.41
C ALA A 312 5.19 -18.06 -17.47
N LEU A 313 6.25 -17.28 -17.26
CA LEU A 313 7.65 -17.74 -17.34
C LEU A 313 7.93 -18.93 -16.42
N GLU A 314 7.37 -18.85 -15.21
CA GLU A 314 7.50 -19.84 -14.15
C GLU A 314 6.09 -20.29 -13.75
N GLN A 315 5.31 -20.76 -14.73
CA GLN A 315 3.93 -21.17 -14.52
C GLN A 315 3.78 -22.13 -13.33
N GLU A 316 2.94 -21.73 -12.39
CA GLU A 316 2.62 -22.49 -11.20
C GLU A 316 1.10 -22.58 -10.98
N LEU A 317 0.70 -23.42 -10.03
CA LEU A 317 -0.68 -23.44 -9.54
C LEU A 317 -0.97 -22.12 -8.82
N LYS A 318 -2.14 -21.52 -9.08
CA LYS A 318 -2.58 -20.32 -8.36
C LYS A 318 -2.65 -20.61 -6.85
N PRO A 319 -2.26 -19.64 -5.98
CA PRO A 319 -2.42 -19.82 -4.55
C PRO A 319 -3.91 -19.91 -4.20
N LEU A 320 -4.21 -20.66 -3.14
CA LEU A 320 -5.59 -20.79 -2.66
C LEU A 320 -6.09 -19.55 -1.92
N LEU A 321 -5.16 -18.76 -1.38
CA LEU A 321 -5.43 -17.44 -0.81
C LEU A 321 -4.13 -16.64 -0.72
N ASN A 322 -4.16 -15.40 -1.17
CA ASN A 322 -3.17 -14.37 -0.86
C ASN A 322 -3.68 -13.47 0.28
N VAL A 323 -2.92 -13.38 1.37
CA VAL A 323 -3.18 -12.47 2.49
C VAL A 323 -2.14 -11.37 2.46
N ASN A 324 -2.57 -10.15 2.15
CA ASN A 324 -1.69 -8.99 2.06
C ASN A 324 -1.65 -8.19 3.36
N LEU A 325 -0.44 -7.79 3.73
CA LEU A 325 -0.08 -7.01 4.90
C LEU A 325 0.43 -5.64 4.45
N ASP A 326 -0.17 -4.63 5.03
CA ASP A 326 0.11 -3.22 4.80
C ASP A 326 0.31 -2.60 6.21
N GLU A 327 -0.08 -1.36 6.46
CA GLU A 327 0.05 -0.66 7.73
C GLU A 327 -0.52 -1.39 8.98
N LEU A 328 0.26 -2.24 9.65
CA LEU A 328 -0.19 -3.04 10.79
C LEU A 328 -0.23 -2.28 12.12
N SER A 329 0.55 -1.21 12.30
CA SER A 329 0.65 -0.47 13.59
C SER A 329 -0.45 0.58 13.77
N THR A 330 -1.67 0.19 13.43
CA THR A 330 -2.86 1.05 13.37
C THR A 330 -3.95 0.62 14.34
N GLY A 331 -3.80 -0.56 14.94
CA GLY A 331 -4.75 -1.19 15.85
C GLY A 331 -4.61 -2.71 15.82
N HIS A 332 -5.26 -3.39 16.76
CA HIS A 332 -5.26 -4.86 16.81
C HIS A 332 -5.96 -5.48 15.59
N MET A 333 -5.55 -6.70 15.20
CA MET A 333 -6.25 -7.49 14.20
C MET A 333 -7.71 -7.72 14.60
N LYS A 334 -8.63 -7.39 13.70
CA LYS A 334 -10.06 -7.72 13.80
C LYS A 334 -10.44 -8.88 12.90
N GLY A 335 -9.58 -9.24 11.95
CA GLY A 335 -9.69 -10.41 11.10
C GLY A 335 -9.18 -10.15 9.70
N VAL A 336 -9.86 -10.67 8.69
CA VAL A 336 -9.47 -10.55 7.27
C VAL A 336 -10.63 -10.01 6.43
N VAL A 337 -10.31 -9.27 5.39
CA VAL A 337 -11.28 -8.80 4.39
C VAL A 337 -10.93 -9.42 3.05
N LEU A 338 -11.84 -10.21 2.51
CA LEU A 338 -11.70 -10.88 1.22
C LEU A 338 -12.17 -9.97 0.09
N HIS A 339 -11.55 -10.09 -1.08
CA HIS A 339 -12.11 -9.52 -2.31
C HIS A 339 -13.37 -10.26 -2.77
N PHE A 340 -13.38 -11.59 -2.65
CA PHE A 340 -14.45 -12.43 -3.18
C PHE A 340 -15.26 -13.11 -2.07
N PRO A 341 -16.59 -13.25 -2.23
CA PRO A 341 -17.46 -13.65 -1.14
C PRO A 341 -17.45 -15.14 -0.80
N HIS A 342 -17.07 -16.01 -1.72
CA HIS A 342 -17.29 -17.45 -1.61
C HIS A 342 -16.42 -18.13 -0.55
N LEU A 343 -15.26 -17.55 -0.20
CA LEU A 343 -14.43 -18.03 0.91
C LEU A 343 -14.85 -17.50 2.29
N ARG A 344 -15.85 -16.60 2.39
CA ARG A 344 -16.16 -15.91 3.65
C ARG A 344 -16.50 -16.85 4.79
N GLU A 345 -17.46 -17.76 4.58
CA GLU A 345 -17.90 -18.70 5.61
C GLU A 345 -16.78 -19.68 5.97
N PHE A 346 -16.11 -20.21 4.94
CA PHE A 346 -14.96 -21.10 5.06
C PHE A 346 -13.83 -20.52 5.92
N VAL A 347 -13.41 -19.28 5.65
CA VAL A 347 -12.36 -18.61 6.44
C VAL A 347 -12.86 -18.23 7.83
N GLN A 348 -14.13 -17.83 7.98
CA GLN A 348 -14.72 -17.53 9.29
C GLN A 348 -14.70 -18.75 10.21
N GLU A 349 -14.99 -19.95 9.70
CA GLU A 349 -14.93 -21.18 10.49
C GLU A 349 -13.53 -21.41 11.07
N GLN A 350 -12.47 -21.14 10.29
CA GLN A 350 -11.10 -21.27 10.78
C GLN A 350 -10.77 -20.22 11.85
N LEU A 351 -11.20 -18.97 11.65
CA LEU A 351 -11.05 -17.92 12.66
C LEU A 351 -11.81 -18.24 13.96
N ASP A 352 -13.00 -18.82 13.86
CA ASP A 352 -13.80 -19.20 15.04
C ASP A 352 -13.10 -20.30 15.86
N THR A 353 -12.35 -21.21 15.22
CA THR A 353 -11.55 -22.22 15.93
C THR A 353 -10.35 -21.63 16.69
N MET A 354 -9.95 -20.40 16.39
CA MET A 354 -8.90 -19.69 17.13
C MET A 354 -9.45 -19.06 18.42
N ASN A 355 -10.77 -18.79 18.48
CA ASN A 355 -11.45 -18.18 19.64
C ASN A 355 -10.89 -16.80 20.05
N ASP A 356 -10.39 -16.03 19.08
CA ASP A 356 -9.85 -14.68 19.28
C ASP A 356 -10.90 -13.58 19.03
N GLY A 357 -12.11 -13.95 18.60
CA GLY A 357 -13.17 -13.00 18.23
C GLY A 357 -13.00 -12.36 16.85
N LEU A 358 -12.04 -12.84 16.05
CA LEU A 358 -11.74 -12.36 14.70
C LEU A 358 -12.89 -12.65 13.71
N LYS A 359 -12.98 -11.82 12.67
CA LYS A 359 -14.06 -11.88 11.68
C LYS A 359 -13.55 -11.83 10.24
N CYS A 360 -14.21 -12.61 9.39
CA CYS A 360 -14.03 -12.56 7.95
C CYS A 360 -15.11 -11.66 7.34
N HIS A 361 -14.66 -10.60 6.67
CA HIS A 361 -15.51 -9.71 5.87
C HIS A 361 -15.20 -9.87 4.38
N VAL A 362 -16.06 -9.27 3.57
CA VAL A 362 -15.90 -9.19 2.13
C VAL A 362 -16.08 -7.71 1.77
N LEU A 363 -15.23 -7.22 0.87
CA LEU A 363 -15.38 -5.89 0.32
C LEU A 363 -16.66 -5.81 -0.52
N ASP A 364 -17.37 -4.69 -0.44
CA ASP A 364 -18.53 -4.41 -1.30
C ASP A 364 -18.13 -3.80 -2.66
N HIS A 365 -16.84 -3.47 -2.82
CA HIS A 365 -16.22 -2.90 -4.00
C HIS A 365 -14.84 -3.51 -4.26
N MET A 366 -14.27 -3.29 -5.45
CA MET A 366 -12.88 -3.61 -5.73
C MET A 366 -11.95 -2.63 -5.01
N ASP A 367 -10.99 -3.14 -4.27
CA ASP A 367 -9.98 -2.33 -3.56
C ASP A 367 -8.63 -2.48 -4.27
N ALA A 368 -8.11 -1.37 -4.79
CA ALA A 368 -6.83 -1.34 -5.51
C ALA A 368 -5.72 -0.64 -4.74
N HIS A 369 -5.89 -0.38 -3.44
CA HIS A 369 -4.95 0.42 -2.65
C HIS A 369 -3.71 -0.35 -2.15
N SER A 370 -3.54 -1.63 -2.51
CA SER A 370 -2.37 -2.42 -2.09
C SER A 370 -2.19 -3.71 -2.90
N ASP A 371 -1.11 -4.45 -2.68
CA ASP A 371 -0.64 -5.59 -3.50
C ASP A 371 -1.53 -6.83 -3.55
N HIS A 372 -2.61 -6.90 -2.78
CA HIS A 372 -3.66 -7.89 -3.00
C HIS A 372 -4.40 -7.70 -4.34
N PHE A 373 -4.42 -6.49 -4.89
CA PHE A 373 -5.20 -6.16 -6.08
C PHE A 373 -4.72 -6.84 -7.36
N PRO A 374 -3.40 -6.89 -7.69
CA PRO A 374 -2.91 -7.62 -8.87
C PRO A 374 -3.29 -9.11 -8.89
N PHE A 375 -3.42 -9.73 -7.71
CA PHE A 375 -3.94 -11.09 -7.59
C PHE A 375 -5.43 -11.13 -7.91
N ALA A 376 -6.21 -10.19 -7.38
CA ALA A 376 -7.63 -10.07 -7.69
C ALA A 376 -7.86 -9.86 -9.20
N GLU A 377 -7.08 -9.00 -9.86
CA GLU A 377 -7.11 -8.76 -11.32
C GLU A 377 -6.96 -10.07 -12.12
N ALA A 378 -6.12 -10.99 -11.64
CA ALA A 378 -5.91 -12.32 -12.22
C ALA A 378 -6.96 -13.39 -11.79
N ALA A 379 -8.05 -12.97 -11.16
CA ALA A 379 -9.06 -13.82 -10.53
C ALA A 379 -8.44 -14.85 -9.57
N ILE A 380 -7.49 -14.40 -8.74
CA ILE A 380 -6.87 -15.17 -7.67
C ILE A 380 -7.43 -14.69 -6.34
N GLU A 381 -7.74 -15.63 -5.46
CA GLU A 381 -8.22 -15.36 -4.10
C GLU A 381 -7.24 -14.45 -3.35
N SER A 382 -7.73 -13.30 -2.91
CA SER A 382 -6.91 -12.27 -2.28
C SER A 382 -7.65 -11.55 -1.16
N SER A 383 -6.89 -11.04 -0.21
CA SER A 383 -7.40 -10.43 1.01
C SER A 383 -6.42 -9.43 1.60
N ILE A 384 -6.94 -8.55 2.45
CA ILE A 384 -6.17 -7.67 3.34
C ILE A 384 -6.57 -7.91 4.79
N LEU A 385 -5.75 -7.46 5.73
CA LEU A 385 -6.12 -7.52 7.14
C LEU A 385 -7.15 -6.46 7.51
N TRP A 386 -8.14 -6.89 8.28
CA TRP A 386 -9.05 -5.98 8.95
C TRP A 386 -8.47 -5.54 10.30
N ARG A 387 -8.26 -4.24 10.47
CA ARG A 387 -7.52 -3.67 11.61
C ARG A 387 -8.22 -2.46 12.24
N TRP A 388 -8.90 -1.62 11.45
CA TRP A 388 -9.81 -0.58 11.97
C TRP A 388 -11.08 -0.42 11.11
N ARG A 389 -12.09 0.23 11.68
CA ARG A 389 -13.29 0.73 10.99
C ARG A 389 -13.90 1.76 11.95
N PHE A 390 -13.60 3.04 11.73
CA PHE A 390 -14.30 4.19 12.33
C PHE A 390 -14.09 4.52 13.82
N TRP A 391 -13.30 3.74 14.59
CA TRP A 391 -12.90 4.11 15.97
C TRP A 391 -11.62 3.36 16.39
N GLY A 392 -10.64 4.07 16.94
CA GLY A 392 -9.45 3.48 17.58
C GLY A 392 -8.19 3.34 16.71
N ARG A 393 -8.05 4.08 15.59
CA ARG A 393 -6.77 4.20 14.90
C ARG A 393 -5.79 4.97 15.79
N HIS A 394 -4.57 4.47 15.94
CA HIS A 394 -3.55 5.15 16.75
C HIS A 394 -3.19 6.50 16.14
N GLU A 395 -3.03 7.53 16.99
CA GLU A 395 -2.57 8.85 16.51
C GLU A 395 -1.19 8.77 15.84
N ASP A 396 -0.36 7.85 16.32
CA ASP A 396 0.96 7.56 15.76
C ASP A 396 0.92 6.94 14.36
N ALA A 397 -0.23 6.46 13.88
CA ALA A 397 -0.41 6.00 12.51
C ALA A 397 -0.72 7.14 11.52
N ASN A 398 -0.91 8.38 11.98
CA ASN A 398 -1.31 9.48 11.10
C ASN A 398 -0.14 10.09 10.30
N PHE A 399 1.01 9.43 10.22
CA PHE A 399 2.22 9.92 9.54
C PHE A 399 2.48 9.24 8.19
N HIS A 400 1.52 8.45 7.69
CA HIS A 400 1.51 7.87 6.34
C HIS A 400 2.13 8.78 5.28
N HIS A 401 3.04 8.23 4.48
CA HIS A 401 3.75 8.92 3.40
C HIS A 401 4.51 10.20 3.80
N GLU A 402 4.91 10.33 5.07
CA GLU A 402 5.74 11.43 5.58
C GLU A 402 7.11 10.95 6.05
N GLN A 403 8.10 11.84 6.06
CA GLN A 403 9.42 11.61 6.67
C GLN A 403 9.36 11.20 8.16
N TRP A 404 8.21 11.40 8.80
CA TRP A 404 7.97 11.10 10.21
C TRP A 404 7.27 9.75 10.42
N ASP A 405 6.94 9.01 9.37
CA ASP A 405 6.61 7.59 9.48
C ASP A 405 7.89 6.80 9.79
N ALA A 406 8.22 6.75 11.07
CA ALA A 406 9.50 6.30 11.57
C ALA A 406 9.36 5.16 12.59
N ALA A 407 10.49 4.54 12.96
CA ALA A 407 10.57 3.41 13.89
C ALA A 407 9.76 3.59 15.18
N ASN A 408 9.77 4.79 15.76
CA ASN A 408 9.09 5.07 17.03
C ASN A 408 7.55 5.12 16.91
N LYS A 409 6.99 5.03 15.70
CA LYS A 409 5.55 4.94 15.44
C LYS A 409 5.03 3.51 15.47
N LEU A 410 5.92 2.53 15.43
CA LEU A 410 5.55 1.12 15.37
C LEU A 410 5.10 0.58 16.72
N ASN A 411 3.94 -0.09 16.71
CA ASN A 411 3.42 -0.78 17.87
C ASN A 411 3.91 -2.23 17.90
N THR A 412 5.06 -2.44 18.54
CA THR A 412 5.68 -3.78 18.64
C THR A 412 4.76 -4.82 19.26
N ARG A 413 3.90 -4.43 20.20
CA ARG A 413 2.98 -5.38 20.82
C ARG A 413 1.98 -5.91 19.78
N GLU A 414 1.41 -5.04 18.98
CA GLU A 414 0.46 -5.43 17.93
C GLU A 414 1.14 -6.33 16.89
N LEU A 415 2.35 -5.99 16.45
CA LEU A 415 3.11 -6.83 15.52
C LEU A 415 3.36 -8.26 16.05
N LYS A 416 3.60 -8.42 17.36
CA LYS A 416 3.69 -9.75 17.99
C LYS A 416 2.36 -10.51 17.96
N GLU A 417 1.26 -9.80 18.19
CA GLU A 417 -0.09 -10.38 18.13
C GLU A 417 -0.42 -10.82 16.69
N TYR A 418 -0.14 -9.98 15.70
CA TYR A 418 -0.28 -10.31 14.27
C TYR A 418 0.50 -11.57 13.89
N ALA A 419 1.80 -11.63 14.19
CA ALA A 419 2.63 -12.78 13.83
C ALA A 419 2.06 -14.11 14.37
N GLY A 420 1.60 -14.12 15.62
CA GLY A 420 0.97 -15.29 16.23
C GLY A 420 -0.37 -15.65 15.58
N GLN A 421 -1.24 -14.66 15.35
CA GLN A 421 -2.57 -14.87 14.77
C GLN A 421 -2.51 -15.32 13.31
N LEU A 422 -1.64 -14.72 12.51
CA LEU A 422 -1.40 -15.08 11.11
C LEU A 422 -0.84 -16.50 11.00
N ALA A 423 0.15 -16.86 11.83
CA ALA A 423 0.69 -18.21 11.86
C ALA A 423 -0.38 -19.26 12.19
N ARG A 424 -1.27 -18.96 13.16
CA ARG A 424 -2.39 -19.82 13.54
C ARG A 424 -3.41 -20.00 12.42
N LEU A 425 -3.77 -18.91 11.73
CA LEU A 425 -4.72 -18.92 10.62
C LEU A 425 -4.15 -19.69 9.42
N LEU A 426 -2.94 -19.34 8.97
CA LEU A 426 -2.28 -19.97 7.83
C LEU A 426 -2.05 -21.47 8.07
N LEU A 427 -1.64 -21.85 9.28
CA LEU A 427 -1.47 -23.27 9.61
C LEU A 427 -2.79 -24.03 9.48
N ARG A 428 -3.90 -23.51 10.03
CA ARG A 428 -5.24 -24.14 9.91
C ARG A 428 -5.66 -24.29 8.46
N LEU A 429 -5.60 -23.21 7.70
CA LEU A 429 -5.94 -23.21 6.27
C LEU A 429 -5.07 -24.21 5.49
N SER A 430 -3.78 -24.31 5.83
CA SER A 430 -2.84 -25.21 5.14
C SER A 430 -3.16 -26.69 5.29
N TYR A 431 -3.91 -27.09 6.33
CA TYR A 431 -4.26 -28.49 6.60
C TYR A 431 -5.57 -28.92 5.97
N ILE A 432 -6.34 -28.00 5.40
CA ILE A 432 -7.59 -28.31 4.71
C ILE A 432 -7.24 -28.85 3.33
N PRO A 433 -7.71 -30.07 2.97
CA PRO A 433 -7.47 -30.65 1.66
C PRO A 433 -7.86 -29.69 0.53
N PRO A 434 -7.04 -29.53 -0.52
CA PRO A 434 -7.30 -28.54 -1.56
C PRO A 434 -8.60 -28.73 -2.35
N ASP A 435 -9.20 -29.92 -2.32
CA ASP A 435 -10.50 -30.27 -2.92
C ASP A 435 -11.70 -29.91 -2.01
N GLU A 436 -11.46 -29.59 -0.74
CA GLU A 436 -12.47 -29.05 0.19
C GLU A 436 -12.54 -27.51 0.16
N TRP A 437 -11.59 -26.84 -0.53
CA TRP A 437 -11.65 -25.39 -0.72
C TRP A 437 -12.78 -25.03 -1.69
N PRO A 438 -13.63 -24.03 -1.36
CA PRO A 438 -14.63 -23.54 -2.30
C PRO A 438 -13.98 -23.06 -3.61
N GLU A 439 -14.54 -23.49 -4.75
CA GLU A 439 -14.07 -23.05 -6.07
C GLU A 439 -14.37 -21.56 -6.29
N ASN A 440 -13.42 -20.84 -6.89
CA ASN A 440 -13.65 -19.47 -7.33
C ASN A 440 -14.57 -19.46 -8.56
N PRO A 441 -15.79 -18.91 -8.47
CA PRO A 441 -16.72 -18.89 -9.60
C PRO A 441 -16.41 -17.77 -10.60
N LEU A 442 -15.45 -16.89 -10.32
CA LEU A 442 -15.19 -15.68 -11.10
C LEU A 442 -14.11 -15.92 -12.16
N SER A 443 -14.38 -15.44 -13.38
CA SER A 443 -13.36 -15.30 -14.41
C SER A 443 -12.65 -13.95 -14.33
N VAL A 444 -11.49 -13.82 -14.97
CA VAL A 444 -10.81 -12.51 -15.16
C VAL A 444 -11.75 -11.48 -15.82
N SER A 445 -12.61 -11.92 -16.74
CA SER A 445 -13.61 -11.04 -17.37
C SER A 445 -14.66 -10.54 -16.38
N ASP A 446 -15.04 -11.35 -15.39
CA ASP A 446 -16.00 -10.93 -14.37
C ASP A 446 -15.38 -9.95 -13.39
N VAL A 447 -14.12 -10.17 -13.00
CA VAL A 447 -13.35 -9.21 -12.19
C VAL A 447 -13.21 -7.88 -12.93
N GLN A 448 -12.90 -7.88 -14.22
CA GLN A 448 -12.80 -6.64 -15.00
C GLN A 448 -14.12 -5.84 -14.97
N LYS A 449 -15.28 -6.50 -15.09
CA LYS A 449 -16.58 -5.82 -14.96
C LYS A 449 -16.79 -5.22 -13.56
N MET A 450 -16.27 -5.86 -12.51
CA MET A 450 -16.32 -5.33 -11.15
C MET A 450 -15.43 -4.08 -11.01
N ILE A 451 -14.23 -4.10 -11.59
CA ILE A 451 -13.33 -2.94 -11.63
C ILE A 451 -14.00 -1.79 -12.39
N ASP A 452 -14.53 -2.03 -13.58
CA ASP A 452 -15.19 -1.01 -14.41
C ASP A 452 -16.41 -0.40 -13.69
N ARG A 453 -17.15 -1.21 -12.92
CA ARG A 453 -18.28 -0.76 -12.11
C ARG A 453 -17.83 0.20 -11.01
N ASP A 454 -16.66 -0.01 -10.43
CA ASP A 454 -16.18 0.69 -9.24
C ASP A 454 -15.22 1.84 -9.55
N ALA A 455 -14.73 1.91 -10.78
CA ALA A 455 -13.85 2.96 -11.30
C ALA A 455 -14.43 4.37 -11.05
N GLY A 456 -13.58 5.26 -10.53
CA GLY A 456 -13.88 6.66 -10.25
C GLY A 456 -14.93 6.91 -9.17
N LYS A 457 -15.31 5.91 -8.38
CA LYS A 457 -16.13 6.13 -7.18
C LYS A 457 -15.22 6.38 -5.98
N SER A 458 -15.62 7.30 -5.10
CA SER A 458 -15.00 7.40 -3.79
C SER A 458 -15.47 6.21 -2.97
N HIS A 459 -14.57 5.27 -2.71
CA HIS A 459 -14.80 4.23 -1.72
C HIS A 459 -14.16 4.66 -0.39
N PRO A 460 -14.75 4.31 0.76
CA PRO A 460 -14.10 4.56 2.03
C PRO A 460 -12.79 3.77 2.07
N VAL A 461 -11.67 4.49 2.09
CA VAL A 461 -10.36 3.87 2.00
C VAL A 461 -10.05 3.10 3.28
N PHE A 462 -9.54 1.89 3.13
CA PHE A 462 -8.93 1.14 4.23
C PHE A 462 -7.46 1.59 4.38
N HIS A 463 -7.25 2.84 4.82
CA HIS A 463 -5.98 3.28 5.45
C HIS A 463 -6.11 3.60 6.93
#